data_AF-A0A075GJT0-F1
#
_entry.id   AF-A0A075GJT0-F1
#
_cell.length_a   1.000
_cell.length_b   1.000
_cell.length_c   1.000
_cell.angle_alpha   90.00
_cell.angle_beta   90.00
_cell.angle_gamma   90.00
#
_symmetry.space_group_name_H-M   'P 1'
#
loop_
_entity.id
_entity.type
_entity.pdbx_description
1 polymer ?
#
loop_
_entity_poly.entity_id
_entity_poly.type
_entity_poly.pdbx_seq_one_letter_code
_entity_poly.pdbx_strand_id
1 'polypeptide(L)' 'MTTVKEIARNSESMIFLKDGRYFDQVIQVLKDAGFPDNSIFAIGQDLGTDHEIIRKMTLGEVNDDTLTTKYFSILVVKRA' A
#
# COMPACT_ATOMS: atom_id res chain seq x y z
N MET A 1 7.16 -6.71 15.12
CA MET A 1 7.27 -5.62 14.11
C MET A 1 8.65 -5.52 13.44
N THR A 2 9.75 -5.90 14.11
CA THR A 2 11.13 -5.77 13.59
C THR A 2 11.37 -6.55 12.29
N THR A 3 10.92 -7.80 12.21
CA THR A 3 11.08 -8.68 11.04
C THR A 3 10.39 -8.13 9.78
N VAL A 4 9.17 -7.57 9.93
CA VAL A 4 8.42 -7.01 8.78
C VAL A 4 9.12 -5.78 8.20
N LYS A 5 9.72 -4.94 9.06
CA LYS A 5 10.50 -3.77 8.61
C LYS A 5 11.76 -4.19 7.86
N GLU A 6 12.44 -5.25 8.30
CA GLU A 6 13.61 -5.76 7.58
C GLU A 6 13.25 -6.36 6.23
N ILE A 7 12.15 -7.11 6.14
CA ILE A 7 11.62 -7.59 4.86
C ILE A 7 11.35 -6.40 3.94
N ALA A 8 10.65 -5.38 4.42
CA ALA A 8 10.32 -4.18 3.63
C ALA A 8 11.57 -3.42 3.15
N ARG A 9 12.61 -3.29 4.00
CA ARG A 9 13.87 -2.61 3.60
C ARG A 9 14.58 -3.32 2.45
N ASN A 10 14.51 -4.66 2.42
CA ASN A 10 15.20 -5.48 1.43
C ASN A 10 14.30 -5.87 0.25
N SER A 11 13.09 -5.30 0.15
CA SER A 11 12.15 -5.60 -0.92
C SER A 11 12.02 -4.43 -1.90
N GLU A 12 12.04 -4.74 -3.19
CA GLU A 12 11.70 -3.79 -4.26
C GLU A 12 10.19 -3.65 -4.44
N SER A 13 9.41 -4.67 -4.08
CA SER A 13 7.96 -4.66 -4.18
C SER A 13 7.34 -5.41 -3.02
N MET A 14 6.21 -4.90 -2.55
CA MET A 14 5.43 -5.51 -1.47
C MET A 14 3.98 -5.62 -1.88
N ILE A 15 3.37 -6.75 -1.53
CA ILE A 15 1.97 -7.03 -1.78
C ILE A 15 1.30 -7.31 -0.44
N PHE A 16 0.26 -6.56 -0.13
CA PHE A 16 -0.58 -6.75 1.04
C PHE A 16 -1.93 -7.26 0.58
N LEU A 17 -2.31 -8.43 1.07
CA LEU A 17 -3.56 -9.10 0.74
C LEU A 17 -4.56 -8.84 1.86
N LYS A 18 -5.81 -8.53 1.49
CA LYS A 18 -7.00 -8.41 2.36
C LYS A 18 -6.69 -7.95 3.80
N ASP A 19 -6.88 -6.66 4.06
CA ASP A 19 -7.44 -6.12 5.31
C ASP A 19 -7.08 -4.63 5.44
N GLY A 20 -8.03 -3.79 5.02
CA GLY A 20 -7.92 -2.34 5.10
C GLY A 20 -7.72 -1.75 6.50
N ARG A 21 -8.00 -2.53 7.55
CA ARG A 21 -7.89 -2.05 8.95
C ARG A 21 -6.46 -1.69 9.33
N TYR A 22 -5.48 -2.28 8.66
CA TYR A 22 -4.06 -2.03 8.92
C TYR A 22 -3.43 -1.04 7.95
N PHE A 23 -4.25 -0.34 7.15
CA PHE A 23 -3.77 0.59 6.13
C PHE A 23 -2.71 1.56 6.67
N ASP A 24 -3.02 2.25 7.78
CA ASP A 24 -2.10 3.24 8.37
C ASP A 24 -0.80 2.60 8.85
N GLN A 25 -0.88 1.36 9.37
CA GLN A 25 0.29 0.60 9.80
C GLN A 25 1.16 0.17 8.60
N VAL A 26 0.53 -0.19 7.47
CA VAL A 26 1.22 -0.50 6.22
C VAL A 26 1.98 0.73 5.73
N ILE A 27 1.33 1.90 5.69
CA ILE A 27 2.00 3.16 5.30
C ILE A 27 3.17 3.48 6.22
N GLN A 28 3.01 3.31 7.54
CA GLN A 28 4.11 3.54 8.48
C GLN A 28 5.27 2.57 8.25
N VAL A 29 5.00 1.28 8.00
CA VAL A 29 6.05 0.29 7.71
C VAL A 29 6.83 0.65 6.44
N LEU A 30 6.16 1.11 5.40
CA LEU A 30 6.79 1.50 4.14
C LEU A 30 7.69 2.74 4.33
N LYS A 31 7.19 3.76 5.04
CA LYS A 31 7.98 4.96 5.38
C LYS A 31 9.19 4.62 6.24
N ASP A 32 9.03 3.80 7.28
CA ASP A 32 10.12 3.32 8.15
C ASP A 32 11.15 2.45 7.42
N ALA A 33 10.72 1.78 6.35
CA ALA A 33 11.58 0.98 5.48
C ALA A 33 12.27 1.81 4.37
N GLY A 34 12.05 3.13 4.38
CA GLY A 34 12.68 4.07 3.45
C GLY A 34 12.15 3.96 2.02
N PHE A 35 10.89 3.56 1.81
CA PHE A 35 10.27 3.72 0.49
C PHE A 35 10.16 5.22 0.18
N PRO A 36 10.68 5.69 -0.96
CA PRO A 36 10.60 7.11 -1.31
C PRO A 36 9.18 7.51 -1.67
N ASP A 37 8.85 8.80 -1.54
CA ASP A 37 7.51 9.33 -1.81
C ASP A 37 7.04 9.08 -3.25
N ASN A 38 7.96 9.01 -4.21
CA ASN A 38 7.67 8.69 -5.61
C ASN A 38 7.48 7.18 -5.88
N SER A 39 7.52 6.32 -4.84
CA SER A 39 7.21 4.90 -4.97
C SER A 39 5.80 4.72 -5.53
N ILE A 40 5.65 3.77 -6.45
CA ILE A 40 4.34 3.46 -7.02
C ILE A 40 3.51 2.75 -5.96
N PHE A 41 2.30 3.24 -5.76
CA PHE A 41 1.34 2.72 -4.82
C PHE A 41 0.02 2.44 -5.55
N ALA A 42 -0.49 1.22 -5.43
CA ALA A 42 -1.71 0.81 -6.09
C ALA A 42 -2.62 0.04 -5.14
N ILE A 43 -3.92 0.32 -5.22
CA ILE A 43 -4.98 -0.38 -4.49
C ILE A 43 -5.95 -0.97 -5.51
N GLY A 44 -6.22 -2.26 -5.37
CA GLY A 44 -7.34 -2.93 -6.03
C GLY A 44 -8.41 -3.29 -5.01
N GLN A 45 -9.66 -2.95 -5.32
CA GLN A 45 -10.86 -3.34 -4.57
C GLN A 45 -11.77 -4.17 -5.50
N ASP A 46 -12.38 -5.20 -4.93
CA ASP A 46 -13.36 -6.07 -5.59
C ASP A 46 -12.91 -6.59 -6.96
N LEU A 47 -11.60 -6.87 -7.07
CA LEU A 47 -10.96 -7.32 -8.30
C LEU A 47 -11.65 -8.59 -8.85
N GLY A 48 -11.95 -8.57 -10.16
CA GLY A 48 -12.65 -9.66 -10.83
C GLY A 48 -14.17 -9.66 -10.65
N THR A 49 -14.75 -8.57 -10.14
CA THR A 49 -16.20 -8.33 -10.10
C THR A 49 -16.58 -7.14 -11.00
N ASP A 50 -17.88 -6.90 -11.17
CA ASP A 50 -18.43 -5.72 -11.82
C ASP A 50 -18.24 -4.41 -11.02
N HIS A 51 -17.79 -4.51 -9.76
CA HIS A 51 -17.51 -3.38 -8.87
C HIS A 51 -16.01 -3.10 -8.71
N GLU A 52 -15.18 -3.58 -9.64
CA GLU A 52 -13.73 -3.42 -9.59
C GLU A 52 -13.31 -1.94 -9.53
N ILE A 53 -12.49 -1.60 -8.54
CA ILE A 53 -11.87 -0.28 -8.42
C ILE A 53 -10.36 -0.46 -8.35
N ILE A 54 -9.64 0.15 -9.30
CA ILE A 54 -8.18 0.26 -9.28
C ILE A 54 -7.79 1.72 -9.12
N ARG A 55 -7.02 2.01 -8.08
CA ARG A 55 -6.42 3.33 -7.83
C ARG A 55 -4.91 3.20 -7.85
N LYS A 56 -4.25 4.07 -8.60
CA LYS A 56 -2.80 4.18 -8.66
C LYS A 56 -2.38 5.61 -8.32
N MET A 57 -1.40 5.73 -7.46
CA MET A 57 -0.80 7.00 -7.01
C MET A 57 0.64 6.76 -6.58
N THR A 58 1.30 7.80 -6.11
CA THR A 58 2.59 7.72 -5.45
C THR A 58 2.41 7.60 -3.93
N LEU A 59 3.40 7.08 -3.21
CA LEU A 59 3.35 6.95 -1.75
C LEU A 59 3.19 8.32 -1.06
N GLY A 60 3.77 9.39 -1.62
CA GLY A 60 3.64 10.76 -1.11
C GLY A 60 2.25 11.36 -1.29
N GLU A 61 1.46 10.87 -2.24
CA GLU A 61 0.07 11.29 -2.46
C GLU A 61 -0.92 10.59 -1.52
N VAL A 62 -0.47 9.55 -0.79
CA VAL A 62 -1.31 8.82 0.16
C VAL A 62 -1.55 9.66 1.42
N ASN A 63 -2.79 10.12 1.60
CA ASN A 63 -3.27 10.79 2.81
C ASN A 63 -4.67 10.27 3.21
N ASP A 64 -5.10 10.59 4.43
CA ASP A 64 -6.41 10.14 4.95
C ASP A 64 -7.60 10.61 4.09
N ASP A 65 -7.44 11.75 3.38
CA ASP A 65 -8.49 12.32 2.53
C ASP A 65 -8.58 11.67 1.13
N THR A 66 -7.46 11.13 0.62
CA THR A 66 -7.41 10.47 -0.71
C THR A 66 -7.98 9.04 -0.68
N LEU A 67 -8.08 8.45 0.50
CA LEU A 67 -8.55 7.09 0.71
C LEU A 67 -9.78 7.07 1.61
N THR A 68 -10.87 7.60 1.05
CA THR A 68 -12.22 7.59 1.64
C THR A 68 -12.72 6.19 2.05
N THR A 69 -12.12 5.13 1.50
CA THR A 69 -12.30 3.75 1.91
C THR A 69 -10.92 3.15 2.13
N LYS A 70 -10.61 2.80 3.39
CA LYS A 70 -9.38 2.08 3.76
C LYS A 70 -9.44 0.61 3.30
N TYR A 71 -10.55 0.14 2.73
CA TYR A 71 -10.73 -1.22 2.26
C TYR A 71 -9.94 -1.48 0.97
N PHE A 72 -9.19 -2.58 0.92
CA PHE A 72 -8.55 -3.07 -0.29
C PHE A 72 -8.56 -4.61 -0.33
N SER A 73 -8.75 -5.17 -1.53
CA SER A 73 -8.54 -6.60 -1.79
C SER A 73 -7.05 -6.90 -1.92
N ILE A 74 -6.33 -6.01 -2.60
CA ILE A 74 -4.87 -6.04 -2.74
C ILE A 74 -4.32 -4.61 -2.70
N LEU A 75 -3.19 -4.44 -2.04
CA LEU A 75 -2.39 -3.23 -2.09
C LEU A 75 -0.99 -3.64 -2.55
N VAL A 76 -0.49 -2.95 -3.58
CA VAL A 76 0.81 -3.19 -4.19
C VAL A 76 1.64 -1.92 -4.07
N VAL A 77 2.87 -2.06 -3.59
CA VAL A 77 3.86 -0.98 -3.58
C VAL A 77 5.10 -1.43 -4.31
N LYS A 78 5.63 -0.59 -5.19
CA LYS A 78 6.91 -0.77 -5.86
C LYS A 78 7.81 0.41 -5.53
N ARG A 79 8.98 0.10 -4.98
CA ARG A 79 10.05 1.05 -4.70
C ARG A 79 10.53 1.68 -6.02
N ALA A 80 10.70 3.00 -6.02
CA ALA A 80 11.27 3.74 -7.14
C ALA A 80 12.79 3.55 -7.23
#